data_AF-A0A3B9IXT7-F1
#
_entry.id   AF-A0A3B9IXT7-F1
#
_cell.length_a   1.000
_cell.length_b   1.000
_cell.length_c   1.000
_cell.angle_alpha   90.00
_cell.angle_beta   90.00
_cell.angle_gamma   90.00
#
_symmetry.space_group_name_H-M   'P 1'
#
loop_
_entity.id
_entity.type
_entity.pdbx_description
1 polymer ?
#
loop_
_entity_poly.entity_id
_entity_poly.type
_entity_poly.pdbx_seq_one_letter_code
_entity_poly.pdbx_strand_id
1 'polypeptide(L)'
;NYNEEFVEEITAVDIDKSEDFNGGKKQNVVVIMSESYADFRAFDQLHIDDAVYAEFDKASSEGHGGIAITPTYASWTVRSEFELLFGLPVRGLNTPNMPQRSLAEREQPALAQYYKSWGYSTAYVHPFQSSFYSRSRIYGEFGFDKMIFHNDQTGESDFTVPIEHYGTYVDDSTVYNQLLDLIDTTDKPLYVHTTTMQNHQPYNQGADPTDEFGNYLKWIQHSNEGLAVFLEKLKNIDEPTLVFFVGDHFPSLRGETSVYSQLDLTGDNCSILYEQKYFLWSNYDADYSSVPENEVSFFYMPYVIFNIIDAPHDAFIEKMMNFMKELPVYSSDYDSTVPNNEELNVLTYDRVIGDVMSPCPIPEDVLETSKEN
;
A
#
# COMPACT_ATOMS: atom_id res chain seq x y z
N ASN A 1 -5.56 2.91 27.69
CA ASN A 1 -6.41 3.92 28.35
C ASN A 1 -7.39 4.59 27.37
N TYR A 2 -8.20 3.83 26.63
CA TYR A 2 -9.08 4.39 25.58
C TYR A 2 -10.30 5.11 26.17
N ASN A 3 -10.34 6.44 26.03
CA ASN A 3 -11.44 7.33 26.41
C ASN A 3 -11.26 8.68 25.70
N GLU A 4 -12.32 9.49 25.66
CA GLU A 4 -12.37 10.77 24.95
C GLU A 4 -11.29 11.75 25.40
N GLU A 5 -11.14 11.97 26.72
CA GLU A 5 -10.14 12.89 27.29
C GLU A 5 -8.71 12.52 26.85
N PHE A 6 -8.37 11.23 26.85
CA PHE A 6 -7.05 10.78 26.42
C PHE A 6 -6.85 10.92 24.90
N VAL A 7 -7.89 10.68 24.09
CA VAL A 7 -7.79 10.86 22.62
C VAL A 7 -7.65 12.34 22.27
N GLU A 8 -8.39 13.23 22.95
CA GLU A 8 -8.24 14.68 22.81
C GLU A 8 -6.85 15.14 23.22
N GLU A 9 -6.31 14.62 24.33
CA GLU A 9 -4.97 14.96 24.82
C GLU A 9 -3.89 14.60 23.79
N ILE A 10 -3.89 13.36 23.27
CA ILE A 10 -2.85 12.90 22.36
C ILE A 10 -2.97 13.49 20.94
N THR A 11 -4.14 14.01 20.57
CA THR A 11 -4.38 14.69 19.29
C THR A 11 -4.31 16.22 19.39
N ALA A 12 -4.04 16.79 20.58
CA ALA A 12 -3.83 18.22 20.77
C ALA A 12 -2.44 18.66 20.25
N VAL A 13 -2.29 18.69 18.92
CA VAL A 13 -1.06 19.11 18.21
C VAL A 13 -1.28 20.39 17.41
N ASP A 14 -0.20 21.11 17.14
CA ASP A 14 -0.23 22.29 16.27
C ASP A 14 -0.37 21.84 14.81
N ILE A 15 -1.46 22.25 14.16
CA ILE A 15 -1.79 21.90 12.77
C ILE A 15 -1.28 23.02 11.86
N ASP A 16 -0.44 22.67 10.88
CA ASP A 16 -0.18 23.54 9.75
C ASP A 16 -1.44 23.64 8.86
N LYS A 17 -1.75 24.85 8.41
CA LYS A 17 -2.98 25.19 7.66
C LYS A 17 -2.65 25.87 6.35
N SER A 18 -1.40 25.78 5.92
CA SER A 18 -0.90 26.41 4.71
C SER A 18 -1.01 25.52 3.48
N GLU A 19 -1.24 24.22 3.68
CA GLU A 19 -1.40 23.18 2.67
C GLU A 19 -2.64 23.43 1.82
N ASP A 20 -2.46 23.46 0.50
CA ASP A 20 -3.54 23.77 -0.44
C ASP A 20 -3.47 22.95 -1.74
N PHE A 21 -2.78 21.82 -1.73
CA PHE A 21 -2.47 20.99 -2.90
C PHE A 21 -1.51 21.68 -3.87
N ASN A 22 -0.39 22.24 -3.38
CA ASN A 22 0.66 22.85 -4.18
C ASN A 22 0.12 23.98 -5.09
N GLY A 23 -0.62 24.91 -4.50
CA GLY A 23 -1.29 26.01 -5.18
C GLY A 23 -2.66 25.65 -5.75
N GLY A 24 -3.40 24.74 -5.09
CA GLY A 24 -4.77 24.38 -5.46
C GLY A 24 -4.92 23.28 -6.51
N LYS A 25 -3.82 22.67 -6.98
CA LYS A 25 -3.85 21.69 -8.08
C LYS A 25 -3.77 20.27 -7.53
N LYS A 26 -4.92 19.63 -7.38
CA LYS A 26 -5.02 18.21 -6.98
C LYS A 26 -4.50 17.27 -8.07
N GLN A 27 -3.53 16.43 -7.71
CA GLN A 27 -2.97 15.39 -8.56
C GLN A 27 -3.71 14.07 -8.34
N ASN A 28 -3.79 13.23 -9.38
CA ASN A 28 -4.16 11.83 -9.24
C ASN A 28 -3.12 11.14 -8.35
N VAL A 29 -3.57 10.21 -7.50
CA VAL A 29 -2.71 9.39 -6.64
C VAL A 29 -3.01 7.93 -6.93
N VAL A 30 -1.99 7.21 -7.38
CA VAL A 30 -2.07 5.79 -7.73
C VAL A 30 -1.15 5.01 -6.81
N VAL A 31 -1.73 4.23 -5.91
CA VAL A 31 -1.01 3.28 -5.05
C VAL A 31 -1.04 1.91 -5.71
N ILE A 32 0.14 1.37 -6.01
CA ILE A 32 0.35 0.05 -6.59
C ILE A 32 1.09 -0.80 -5.56
N MET A 33 0.32 -1.63 -4.85
CA MET A 33 0.87 -2.69 -4.02
C MET A 33 1.01 -3.95 -4.87
N SER A 34 2.24 -4.20 -5.32
CA SER A 34 2.57 -5.32 -6.22
C SER A 34 2.74 -6.60 -5.40
N GLU A 35 1.85 -7.56 -5.62
CA GLU A 35 1.81 -8.83 -4.89
C GLU A 35 3.15 -9.55 -4.93
N SER A 36 3.67 -9.95 -3.77
CA SER A 36 4.91 -10.70 -3.61
C SER A 36 6.14 -10.10 -4.33
N TYR A 37 6.09 -8.82 -4.73
CA TYR A 37 7.20 -8.15 -5.37
C TYR A 37 8.30 -7.89 -4.35
N ALA A 38 9.51 -8.37 -4.59
CA ALA A 38 10.63 -8.15 -3.69
C ALA A 38 11.94 -8.07 -4.45
N ASP A 39 12.86 -7.25 -3.97
CA ASP A 39 14.19 -7.09 -4.56
C ASP A 39 15.20 -8.02 -3.88
N PHE A 40 15.44 -9.19 -4.48
CA PHE A 40 16.39 -10.17 -3.96
C PHE A 40 17.86 -9.74 -4.09
N ARG A 41 18.17 -8.60 -4.71
CA ARG A 41 19.51 -7.98 -4.63
C ARG A 41 19.83 -7.50 -3.21
N ALA A 42 18.86 -7.48 -2.30
CA ALA A 42 19.09 -7.34 -0.86
C ALA A 42 20.02 -8.44 -0.30
N PHE A 43 20.15 -9.58 -1.00
CA PHE A 43 21.01 -10.68 -0.62
C PHE A 43 22.19 -10.84 -1.61
N ASP A 44 23.34 -10.25 -1.26
CA ASP A 44 24.55 -10.27 -2.08
C ASP A 44 24.97 -11.69 -2.54
N GLN A 45 24.66 -12.73 -1.74
CA GLN A 45 25.04 -14.11 -2.05
C GLN A 45 24.30 -14.69 -3.26
N LEU A 46 23.17 -14.10 -3.66
CA LEU A 46 22.34 -14.61 -4.75
C LEU A 46 22.81 -14.15 -6.14
N HIS A 47 23.66 -13.12 -6.21
CA HIS A 47 24.23 -12.61 -7.46
C HIS A 47 23.17 -12.36 -8.55
N ILE A 48 22.06 -11.72 -8.17
CA ILE A 48 20.96 -11.42 -9.09
C ILE A 48 21.42 -10.43 -10.16
N ASP A 49 21.04 -10.69 -11.41
CA ASP A 49 21.32 -9.80 -12.54
C ASP A 49 20.47 -8.52 -12.42
N ASP A 50 21.13 -7.36 -12.47
CA ASP A 50 20.48 -6.05 -12.42
C ASP A 50 19.43 -5.87 -13.53
N ALA A 51 19.56 -6.59 -14.65
CA ALA A 51 18.58 -6.58 -15.73
C ALA A 51 17.17 -7.01 -15.30
N VAL A 52 17.03 -7.78 -14.21
CA VAL A 52 15.71 -8.17 -13.66
C VAL A 52 14.93 -6.96 -13.14
N TYR A 53 15.63 -5.97 -12.59
CA TYR A 53 15.05 -4.80 -11.92
C TYR A 53 15.31 -3.49 -12.67
N ALA A 54 15.89 -3.53 -13.87
CA ALA A 54 16.34 -2.34 -14.59
C ALA A 54 15.25 -1.27 -14.79
N GLU A 55 14.02 -1.67 -15.10
CA GLU A 55 12.91 -0.72 -15.27
C GLU A 55 12.40 -0.15 -13.93
N PHE A 56 12.46 -0.92 -12.84
CA PHE A 56 12.19 -0.42 -11.50
C PHE A 56 13.25 0.62 -11.08
N ASP A 57 14.53 0.31 -11.31
CA ASP A 57 15.63 1.22 -10.99
C ASP A 57 15.54 2.52 -11.80
N LYS A 58 15.16 2.41 -13.08
CA LYS A 58 14.88 3.58 -13.93
C LYS A 58 13.76 4.44 -13.34
N ALA A 59 12.62 3.85 -13.00
CA ALA A 59 11.50 4.58 -12.39
C ALA A 59 11.89 5.25 -11.07
N SER A 60 12.63 4.53 -10.22
CA SER A 60 13.18 5.02 -8.96
C SER A 60 14.13 6.22 -9.17
N SER A 61 14.98 6.17 -10.22
CA SER A 61 15.90 7.26 -10.56
C SER A 61 15.23 8.49 -11.19
N GLU A 62 14.10 8.30 -11.90
CA GLU A 62 13.30 9.39 -12.46
C GLU A 62 12.46 10.09 -11.39
N GLY A 63 12.14 9.41 -10.29
CA GLY A 63 11.42 9.94 -9.14
C GLY A 63 12.26 9.89 -7.86
N HIS A 64 11.76 9.20 -6.84
CA HIS A 64 12.45 8.99 -5.57
C HIS A 64 12.24 7.55 -5.08
N GLY A 65 13.33 6.87 -4.70
CA GLY A 65 13.29 5.52 -4.13
C GLY A 65 13.62 5.49 -2.64
N GLY A 66 13.08 4.52 -1.92
CA GLY A 66 13.36 4.32 -0.51
C GLY A 66 13.08 2.90 -0.04
N ILE A 67 13.17 2.67 1.27
CA ILE A 67 12.88 1.39 1.93
C ILE A 67 11.68 1.57 2.86
N ALA A 68 10.66 0.73 2.69
CA ALA A 68 9.52 0.66 3.58
C ALA A 68 9.53 -0.67 4.34
N ILE A 69 9.26 -0.62 5.65
CA ILE A 69 9.25 -1.80 6.52
C ILE A 69 7.85 -2.38 6.57
N THR A 70 7.62 -3.49 5.87
CA THR A 70 6.33 -4.16 5.76
C THR A 70 5.95 -4.95 7.02
N PRO A 71 4.65 -5.17 7.26
CA PRO A 71 4.17 -5.85 8.48
C PRO A 71 4.15 -7.38 8.37
N THR A 72 4.65 -7.94 7.28
CA THR A 72 4.51 -9.36 7.00
C THR A 72 5.54 -9.87 6.00
N TYR A 73 5.71 -11.19 6.02
CA TYR A 73 6.57 -11.96 5.12
C TYR A 73 5.77 -13.17 4.61
N ALA A 74 5.95 -13.52 3.32
CA ALA A 74 5.45 -14.73 2.65
C ALA A 74 3.93 -14.93 2.56
N SER A 75 3.12 -14.16 3.28
CA SER A 75 1.66 -14.27 3.31
C SER A 75 1.07 -13.03 3.99
N TRP A 76 -0.26 -13.01 4.10
CA TRP A 76 -1.03 -12.00 4.82
C TRP A 76 -0.95 -10.60 4.19
N THR A 77 -1.07 -10.52 2.86
CA THR A 77 -1.25 -9.27 2.08
C THR A 77 -2.18 -8.26 2.76
N VAL A 78 -3.26 -8.74 3.41
CA VAL A 78 -4.22 -7.90 4.15
C VAL A 78 -3.63 -7.12 5.33
N ARG A 79 -2.44 -7.48 5.84
CA ARG A 79 -1.70 -6.66 6.81
C ARG A 79 -1.11 -5.44 6.12
N SER A 80 -0.44 -5.63 4.98
CA SER A 80 0.11 -4.56 4.16
C SER A 80 -1.01 -3.65 3.62
N GLU A 81 -2.13 -4.23 3.16
CA GLU A 81 -3.31 -3.44 2.78
C GLU A 81 -3.85 -2.63 3.96
N PHE A 82 -3.97 -3.22 5.16
CA PHE A 82 -4.43 -2.48 6.34
C PHE A 82 -3.55 -1.26 6.61
N GLU A 83 -2.22 -1.44 6.62
CA GLU A 83 -1.29 -0.35 6.90
C GLU A 83 -1.37 0.77 5.86
N LEU A 84 -1.51 0.45 4.57
CA LEU A 84 -1.65 1.47 3.53
C LEU A 84 -3.06 2.04 3.39
N LEU A 85 -4.12 1.30 3.72
CA LEU A 85 -5.49 1.79 3.61
C LEU A 85 -5.88 2.69 4.79
N PHE A 86 -5.23 2.52 5.93
CA PHE A 86 -5.55 3.28 7.15
C PHE A 86 -4.45 4.22 7.61
N GLY A 87 -3.20 4.03 7.17
CA GLY A 87 -2.06 4.71 7.75
C GLY A 87 -1.81 4.32 9.21
N LEU A 88 -2.20 3.11 9.61
CA LEU A 88 -2.14 2.64 11.00
C LEU A 88 -1.34 1.34 11.12
N PRO A 89 -0.54 1.15 12.18
CA PRO A 89 0.25 -0.06 12.34
C PRO A 89 -0.63 -1.27 12.71
N VAL A 90 -0.43 -2.42 12.08
CA VAL A 90 -1.08 -3.68 12.53
C VAL A 90 -0.66 -4.05 13.95
N ARG A 91 0.52 -3.59 14.38
CA ARG A 91 1.02 -3.73 15.75
C ARG A 91 0.07 -3.10 16.77
N GLY A 92 -0.60 -2.00 16.43
CA GLY A 92 -1.62 -1.37 17.27
C GLY A 92 -2.84 -2.27 17.55
N LEU A 93 -3.03 -3.32 16.74
CA LEU A 93 -4.07 -4.34 16.92
C LEU A 93 -3.54 -5.65 17.53
N ASN A 94 -2.34 -5.65 18.09
CA ASN A 94 -1.62 -6.84 18.53
C ASN A 94 -1.31 -7.83 17.38
N THR A 95 -0.97 -7.31 16.20
CA THR A 95 -0.42 -8.08 15.07
C THR A 95 -1.30 -9.27 14.60
N PRO A 96 -2.62 -9.09 14.37
CA PRO A 96 -3.47 -10.18 13.91
C PRO A 96 -3.05 -10.65 12.50
N ASN A 97 -3.17 -11.95 12.20
CA ASN A 97 -2.90 -12.45 10.84
C ASN A 97 -3.86 -11.86 9.80
N MET A 98 -5.09 -11.52 10.20
CA MET A 98 -6.09 -10.87 9.36
C MET A 98 -6.75 -9.72 10.12
N PRO A 99 -6.20 -8.49 10.05
CA PRO A 99 -6.76 -7.31 10.71
C PRO A 99 -8.24 -7.10 10.40
N GLN A 100 -8.64 -7.40 9.17
CA GLN A 100 -10.01 -7.31 8.68
C GLN A 100 -11.06 -7.99 9.57
N ARG A 101 -10.71 -9.07 10.28
CA ARG A 101 -11.65 -9.78 11.17
C ARG A 101 -11.96 -9.06 12.47
N SER A 102 -11.19 -8.03 12.81
CA SER A 102 -11.32 -7.27 14.05
C SER A 102 -11.93 -5.89 13.82
N LEU A 103 -12.07 -5.46 12.57
CA LEU A 103 -12.60 -4.14 12.23
C LEU A 103 -14.09 -4.05 12.56
N ALA A 104 -14.53 -2.87 12.99
CA ALA A 104 -15.95 -2.60 13.14
C ALA A 104 -16.66 -2.57 11.77
N GLU A 105 -17.88 -3.12 11.69
CA GLU A 105 -18.69 -3.13 10.47
C GLU A 105 -19.51 -1.81 10.36
N ARG A 106 -18.81 -0.71 10.10
CA ARG A 106 -19.33 0.65 9.89
C ARG A 106 -18.37 1.43 9.00
N GLU A 107 -18.78 2.60 8.50
CA GLU A 107 -17.86 3.51 7.80
C GLU A 107 -16.59 3.75 8.62
N GLN A 108 -15.46 3.54 7.95
CA GLN A 108 -14.12 3.58 8.53
C GLN A 108 -13.35 4.78 7.98
N PRO A 109 -12.63 5.54 8.82
CA PRO A 109 -11.83 6.69 8.39
C PRO A 109 -10.52 6.25 7.72
N ALA A 110 -10.63 5.39 6.71
CA ALA A 110 -9.56 4.98 5.82
C ALA A 110 -9.14 6.13 4.87
N LEU A 111 -8.00 6.01 4.21
CA LEU A 111 -7.48 7.06 3.33
C LEU A 111 -8.43 7.44 2.20
N ALA A 112 -9.21 6.50 1.67
CA ALA A 112 -10.20 6.84 0.63
C ALA A 112 -11.25 7.84 1.15
N GLN A 113 -11.64 7.79 2.43
CA GLN A 113 -12.52 8.83 3.01
C GLN A 113 -11.84 10.20 3.04
N TYR A 114 -10.53 10.26 3.33
CA TYR A 114 -9.77 11.52 3.26
C TYR A 114 -9.77 12.09 1.84
N TYR A 115 -9.38 11.29 0.85
CA TYR A 115 -9.41 11.73 -0.55
C TYR A 115 -10.81 12.17 -1.00
N LYS A 116 -11.85 11.43 -0.59
CA LYS A 116 -13.24 11.76 -0.90
C LYS A 116 -13.68 13.08 -0.27
N SER A 117 -13.31 13.36 0.98
CA SER A 117 -13.60 14.64 1.63
C SER A 117 -12.87 15.81 0.94
N TRP A 118 -11.70 15.54 0.35
CA TRP A 118 -10.99 16.48 -0.53
C TRP A 118 -11.56 16.53 -1.96
N GLY A 119 -12.65 15.84 -2.26
CA GLY A 119 -13.34 15.91 -3.56
C GLY A 119 -12.74 15.05 -4.67
N TYR A 120 -11.93 14.05 -4.32
CA TYR A 120 -11.45 13.04 -5.26
C TYR A 120 -12.56 12.03 -5.57
N SER A 121 -12.48 11.40 -6.73
CA SER A 121 -13.08 10.08 -6.95
C SER A 121 -12.16 9.01 -6.37
N THR A 122 -12.72 7.94 -5.81
CA THR A 122 -11.92 6.88 -5.16
C THR A 122 -12.20 5.51 -5.77
N ALA A 123 -11.14 4.73 -6.00
CA ALA A 123 -11.26 3.37 -6.53
C ALA A 123 -10.34 2.37 -5.80
N TYR A 124 -10.83 1.14 -5.67
CA TYR A 124 -10.03 -0.02 -5.28
C TYR A 124 -9.96 -1.00 -6.46
N VAL A 125 -8.76 -1.46 -6.83
CA VAL A 125 -8.57 -2.39 -7.95
C VAL A 125 -7.81 -3.63 -7.48
N HIS A 126 -8.40 -4.81 -7.69
CA HIS A 126 -7.76 -6.07 -7.36
C HIS A 126 -8.20 -7.16 -8.34
N PRO A 127 -7.31 -7.75 -9.15
CA PRO A 127 -7.68 -8.72 -10.17
C PRO A 127 -7.88 -10.13 -9.58
N PHE A 128 -8.66 -10.22 -8.50
CA PHE A 128 -9.08 -11.47 -7.87
C PHE A 128 -10.49 -11.37 -7.30
N GLN A 129 -11.07 -12.51 -6.93
CA GLN A 129 -12.46 -12.57 -6.47
C GLN A 129 -12.68 -11.68 -5.24
N SER A 130 -13.74 -10.86 -5.29
CA SER A 130 -14.03 -9.82 -4.30
C SER A 130 -14.33 -10.34 -2.89
N SER A 131 -14.80 -11.60 -2.79
CA SER A 131 -15.08 -12.27 -1.52
C SER A 131 -13.83 -12.79 -0.80
N PHE A 132 -12.69 -12.89 -1.49
CA PHE A 132 -11.45 -13.31 -0.84
C PHE A 132 -11.04 -12.28 0.20
N TYR A 133 -10.75 -12.76 1.41
CA TYR A 133 -10.63 -11.95 2.63
C TYR A 133 -11.85 -11.09 3.02
N SER A 134 -13.01 -11.24 2.36
CA SER A 134 -14.18 -10.37 2.54
C SER A 134 -13.98 -8.92 2.08
N ARG A 135 -13.09 -8.68 1.10
CA ARG A 135 -12.80 -7.32 0.61
C ARG A 135 -14.05 -6.56 0.16
N SER A 136 -14.94 -7.17 -0.62
CA SER A 136 -16.18 -6.48 -1.05
C SER A 136 -17.03 -5.98 0.11
N ARG A 137 -17.18 -6.79 1.16
CA ARG A 137 -17.97 -6.43 2.33
C ARG A 137 -17.28 -5.37 3.18
N ILE A 138 -15.99 -5.58 3.48
CA ILE A 138 -15.28 -4.77 4.47
C ILE A 138 -14.77 -3.47 3.85
N TYR A 139 -14.20 -3.51 2.65
CA TYR A 139 -13.64 -2.30 2.01
C TYR A 139 -14.75 -1.40 1.45
N GLY A 140 -15.97 -1.90 1.32
CA GLY A 140 -17.15 -1.07 1.04
C GLY A 140 -17.37 0.03 2.07
N GLU A 141 -16.87 -0.15 3.30
CA GLU A 141 -16.95 0.83 4.38
C GLU A 141 -15.79 1.85 4.37
N PHE A 142 -14.82 1.72 3.47
CA PHE A 142 -13.58 2.51 3.50
C PHE A 142 -13.66 3.80 2.67
N GLY A 143 -14.81 4.07 2.04
CA GLY A 143 -15.04 5.28 1.23
C GLY A 143 -14.64 5.16 -0.25
N PHE A 144 -14.53 3.95 -0.79
CA PHE A 144 -14.31 3.72 -2.23
C PHE A 144 -15.60 3.92 -3.03
N ASP A 145 -15.57 4.77 -4.07
CA ASP A 145 -16.70 4.96 -5.00
C ASP A 145 -16.82 3.80 -6.00
N LYS A 146 -15.69 3.21 -6.38
CA LYS A 146 -15.60 2.04 -7.26
C LYS A 146 -14.74 0.95 -6.62
N MET A 147 -15.17 -0.30 -6.73
CA MET A 147 -14.35 -1.46 -6.39
C MET A 147 -14.37 -2.40 -7.58
N ILE A 148 -13.19 -2.71 -8.13
CA ILE A 148 -13.03 -3.42 -9.40
C ILE A 148 -12.35 -4.76 -9.12
N PHE A 149 -13.05 -5.84 -9.46
CA PHE A 149 -12.57 -7.20 -9.25
C PHE A 149 -12.62 -8.07 -10.51
N HIS A 150 -11.90 -9.19 -10.45
CA HIS A 150 -11.95 -10.23 -11.47
C HIS A 150 -12.03 -11.61 -10.83
N ASN A 151 -12.96 -12.46 -11.24
CA ASN A 151 -13.08 -13.82 -10.74
C ASN A 151 -12.87 -14.84 -11.86
N ASP A 152 -11.68 -15.44 -11.91
CA ASP A 152 -11.33 -16.48 -12.87
C ASP A 152 -12.26 -17.70 -12.84
N GLN A 153 -12.86 -18.01 -11.68
CA GLN A 153 -13.70 -19.20 -11.53
C GLN A 153 -15.09 -19.01 -12.15
N THR A 154 -15.63 -17.80 -12.08
CA THR A 154 -16.98 -17.48 -12.60
C THR A 154 -16.94 -16.74 -13.93
N GLY A 155 -15.81 -16.13 -14.28
CA GLY A 155 -15.67 -15.20 -15.41
C GLY A 155 -16.28 -13.82 -15.17
N GLU A 156 -16.75 -13.54 -13.94
CA GLU A 156 -17.31 -12.24 -13.58
C GLU A 156 -16.18 -11.21 -13.42
N SER A 157 -16.37 -10.03 -14.00
CA SER A 157 -15.37 -8.96 -13.90
C SER A 157 -15.98 -7.58 -14.02
N ASP A 158 -15.44 -6.67 -13.21
CA ASP A 158 -15.71 -5.23 -13.27
C ASP A 158 -14.68 -4.50 -14.17
N PHE A 159 -13.64 -5.20 -14.65
CA PHE A 159 -12.62 -4.61 -15.52
C PHE A 159 -13.24 -4.19 -16.86
N THR A 160 -12.88 -3.00 -17.32
CA THR A 160 -13.34 -2.40 -18.58
C THR A 160 -12.34 -2.62 -19.73
N VAL A 161 -11.17 -3.17 -19.42
CA VAL A 161 -10.09 -3.47 -20.36
C VAL A 161 -9.98 -4.98 -20.64
N PRO A 162 -9.33 -5.41 -21.74
CA PRO A 162 -9.04 -6.82 -21.97
C PRO A 162 -8.22 -7.42 -20.83
N ILE A 163 -8.62 -8.61 -20.40
CA ILE A 163 -7.98 -9.35 -19.30
C ILE A 163 -7.07 -10.39 -19.90
N GLU A 164 -5.78 -10.28 -19.59
CA GLU A 164 -4.73 -11.23 -19.94
C GLU A 164 -4.09 -11.79 -18.67
N HIS A 165 -3.46 -12.96 -18.79
CA HIS A 165 -2.80 -13.66 -17.69
C HIS A 165 -1.33 -13.86 -18.00
N TYR A 166 -0.50 -13.79 -16.96
CA TYR A 166 0.89 -14.22 -17.01
C TYR A 166 1.13 -15.19 -15.86
N GLY A 167 1.51 -16.42 -16.20
CA GLY A 167 1.55 -17.50 -15.22
C GLY A 167 0.13 -17.92 -14.79
N THR A 168 -0.12 -17.93 -13.48
CA THR A 168 -1.38 -18.41 -12.91
C THR A 168 -2.47 -17.34 -12.86
N TYR A 169 -2.08 -16.08 -12.70
CA TYR A 169 -3.00 -14.98 -12.38
C TYR A 169 -3.00 -13.91 -13.46
N VAL A 170 -3.94 -12.97 -13.35
CA VAL A 170 -4.06 -11.81 -14.24
C VAL A 170 -2.73 -11.05 -14.28
N ASP A 171 -2.30 -10.71 -15.49
CA ASP A 171 -1.09 -9.95 -15.80
C ASP A 171 -1.17 -8.54 -15.19
N ASP A 172 -0.09 -8.06 -14.58
CA ASP A 172 -0.02 -6.71 -14.01
C ASP A 172 -0.29 -5.64 -15.08
N SER A 173 0.02 -5.90 -16.35
CA SER A 173 -0.31 -5.03 -17.49
C SER A 173 -1.82 -4.82 -17.67
N THR A 174 -2.64 -5.82 -17.37
CA THR A 174 -4.11 -5.68 -17.34
C THR A 174 -4.52 -4.65 -16.29
N VAL A 175 -3.92 -4.73 -15.10
CA VAL A 175 -4.17 -3.79 -14.01
C VAL A 175 -3.72 -2.39 -14.40
N TYR A 176 -2.53 -2.23 -14.97
CA TYR A 176 -2.05 -0.92 -15.43
C TYR A 176 -2.93 -0.31 -16.52
N ASN A 177 -3.43 -1.11 -17.46
CA ASN A 177 -4.39 -0.63 -18.45
C ASN A 177 -5.71 -0.17 -17.80
N GLN A 178 -6.18 -0.88 -16.76
CA GLN A 178 -7.36 -0.45 -16.00
C GLN A 178 -7.13 0.86 -15.25
N LEU A 179 -5.93 1.09 -14.70
CA LEU A 179 -5.58 2.35 -14.04
C LEU A 179 -5.57 3.52 -15.04
N LEU A 180 -5.03 3.30 -16.24
CA LEU A 180 -5.06 4.30 -17.31
C LEU A 180 -6.49 4.60 -17.78
N ASP A 181 -7.34 3.59 -17.91
CA ASP A 181 -8.77 3.75 -18.24
C ASP A 181 -9.51 4.55 -17.15
N LEU A 182 -9.22 4.29 -15.86
CA LEU A 182 -9.80 5.07 -14.77
C LEU A 182 -9.36 6.53 -14.79
N ILE A 183 -8.09 6.81 -15.08
CA ILE A 183 -7.57 8.17 -15.22
C ILE A 183 -8.27 8.87 -16.39
N ASP A 184 -8.32 8.25 -17.57
CA ASP A 184 -8.92 8.84 -18.78
C ASP A 184 -10.44 9.11 -18.65
N THR A 185 -11.14 8.30 -17.85
CA THR A 185 -12.61 8.35 -17.74
C THR A 185 -13.12 9.07 -16.49
N THR A 186 -12.25 9.67 -15.68
CA THR A 186 -12.64 10.34 -14.43
C THR A 186 -12.37 11.84 -14.50
N ASP A 187 -13.43 12.67 -14.48
CA ASP A 187 -13.30 14.14 -14.55
C ASP A 187 -12.71 14.79 -13.28
N LYS A 188 -12.76 14.10 -12.14
CA LYS A 188 -12.26 14.55 -10.83
C LYS A 188 -10.86 13.96 -10.60
N PRO A 189 -10.02 14.60 -9.76
CA PRO A 189 -8.78 13.95 -9.33
C PRO A 189 -9.09 12.59 -8.70
N LEU A 190 -8.25 11.61 -9.00
CA LEU A 190 -8.51 10.21 -8.71
C LEU A 190 -7.53 9.69 -7.66
N TYR A 191 -8.05 9.04 -6.62
CA TYR A 191 -7.26 8.17 -5.75
C TYR A 191 -7.58 6.72 -6.09
N VAL A 192 -6.57 5.94 -6.48
CA VAL A 192 -6.70 4.50 -6.66
C VAL A 192 -5.77 3.75 -5.73
N HIS A 193 -6.32 2.80 -5.00
CA HIS A 193 -5.55 1.78 -4.29
C HIS A 193 -5.62 0.47 -5.05
N THR A 194 -4.46 -0.10 -5.36
CA THR A 194 -4.34 -1.29 -6.19
C THR A 194 -3.55 -2.37 -5.46
N THR A 195 -4.09 -3.58 -5.45
CA THR A 195 -3.39 -4.79 -5.00
C THR A 195 -3.32 -5.74 -6.18
N THR A 196 -2.13 -6.01 -6.74
CA THR A 196 -2.01 -6.91 -7.90
C THR A 196 -2.08 -8.39 -7.49
N MET A 197 -1.91 -9.32 -8.44
CA MET A 197 -1.92 -10.77 -8.16
C MET A 197 -0.91 -11.59 -8.96
N GLN A 198 -0.32 -11.03 -10.04
CA GLN A 198 0.47 -11.80 -11.00
C GLN A 198 1.53 -12.67 -10.33
N ASN A 199 2.27 -12.09 -9.38
CA ASN A 199 3.39 -12.76 -8.73
C ASN A 199 2.97 -13.56 -7.48
N HIS A 200 1.70 -13.91 -7.32
CA HIS A 200 1.28 -14.83 -6.27
C HIS A 200 1.69 -16.27 -6.63
N GLN A 201 2.15 -17.04 -5.63
CA GLN A 201 2.48 -18.47 -5.77
C GLN A 201 1.28 -19.28 -6.33
N PRO A 202 1.50 -20.40 -7.05
CA PRO A 202 2.76 -21.15 -7.23
C PRO A 202 3.62 -20.70 -8.41
N TYR A 203 4.95 -20.72 -8.24
CA TYR A 203 5.95 -20.35 -9.27
C TYR A 203 6.40 -21.54 -10.13
N ASN A 204 5.44 -22.36 -10.55
CA ASN A 204 5.70 -23.62 -11.27
C ASN A 204 5.47 -23.50 -12.79
N GLN A 205 5.38 -22.27 -13.32
CA GLN A 205 5.25 -22.01 -14.75
C GLN A 205 6.51 -21.30 -15.28
N GLY A 206 7.23 -22.00 -16.15
CA GLY A 206 8.45 -21.52 -16.80
C GLY A 206 9.20 -22.65 -17.49
N ALA A 207 10.46 -22.38 -17.89
CA ALA A 207 11.28 -23.35 -18.62
C ALA A 207 11.60 -24.60 -17.79
N ASP A 208 11.82 -24.41 -16.49
CA ASP A 208 11.94 -25.47 -15.49
C ASP A 208 10.89 -25.23 -14.39
N PRO A 209 9.79 -25.99 -14.36
CA PRO A 209 8.76 -25.88 -13.32
C PRO A 209 9.24 -26.12 -11.89
N THR A 210 10.42 -26.72 -11.70
CA THR A 210 11.01 -27.00 -10.39
C THR A 210 11.91 -25.88 -9.88
N ASP A 211 12.30 -24.94 -10.75
CA ASP A 211 13.06 -23.74 -10.41
C ASP A 211 12.12 -22.60 -10.00
N GLU A 212 11.50 -22.72 -8.81
CA GLU A 212 10.56 -21.71 -8.31
C GLU A 212 11.18 -20.30 -8.28
N PHE A 213 12.45 -20.19 -7.87
CA PHE A 213 13.12 -18.90 -7.75
C PHE A 213 13.45 -18.29 -9.11
N GLY A 214 13.99 -19.06 -10.06
CA GLY A 214 14.24 -18.58 -11.41
C GLY A 214 12.96 -18.21 -12.17
N ASN A 215 11.86 -18.94 -11.94
CA ASN A 215 10.55 -18.56 -12.48
C ASN A 215 10.05 -17.26 -11.85
N TYR A 216 10.15 -17.11 -10.52
CA TYR A 216 9.80 -15.87 -9.82
C TYR A 216 10.54 -14.65 -10.38
N LEU A 217 11.87 -14.72 -10.57
CA LEU A 217 12.64 -13.61 -11.12
C LEU A 217 12.20 -13.20 -12.53
N LYS A 218 11.79 -14.16 -13.37
CA LYS A 218 11.22 -13.85 -14.70
C LYS A 218 9.87 -13.15 -14.60
N TRP A 219 9.05 -13.52 -13.62
CA TRP A 219 7.76 -12.88 -13.41
C TRP A 219 7.93 -11.45 -12.89
N ILE A 220 8.91 -11.22 -12.00
CA ILE A 220 9.32 -9.86 -11.58
C ILE A 220 9.80 -9.03 -12.77
N GLN A 221 10.64 -9.60 -13.64
CA GLN A 221 11.08 -8.91 -14.85
C GLN A 221 9.88 -8.53 -15.75
N HIS A 222 8.91 -9.44 -15.93
CA HIS A 222 7.69 -9.17 -16.69
C HIS A 222 6.82 -8.06 -16.06
N SER A 223 6.63 -8.06 -14.73
CA SER A 223 5.98 -6.95 -14.01
C SER A 223 6.68 -5.62 -14.28
N ASN A 224 8.02 -5.61 -14.25
CA ASN A 224 8.83 -4.41 -14.49
C ASN A 224 8.70 -3.89 -15.94
N GLU A 225 8.62 -4.78 -16.93
CA GLU A 225 8.36 -4.41 -18.34
C GLU A 225 6.97 -3.78 -18.51
N GLY A 226 5.93 -4.36 -17.89
CA GLY A 226 4.58 -3.79 -17.88
C GLY A 226 4.53 -2.43 -17.19
N LEU A 227 5.24 -2.29 -16.07
CA LEU A 227 5.37 -1.03 -15.33
C LEU A 227 6.02 0.06 -16.17
N ALA A 228 7.10 -0.26 -16.90
CA ALA A 228 7.76 0.70 -17.80
C ALA A 228 6.79 1.25 -18.86
N VAL A 229 5.96 0.38 -19.45
CA VAL A 229 4.94 0.78 -20.42
C VAL A 229 3.87 1.67 -19.78
N PHE A 230 3.44 1.35 -18.56
CA PHE A 230 2.49 2.16 -17.80
C PHE A 230 3.00 3.58 -17.55
N LEU A 231 4.21 3.71 -17.00
CA LEU A 231 4.81 5.01 -16.69
C LEU A 231 5.07 5.81 -17.98
N GLU A 232 5.50 5.18 -19.06
CA GLU A 232 5.66 5.85 -20.35
C GLU A 232 4.34 6.40 -20.91
N LYS A 233 3.23 5.68 -20.72
CA LYS A 233 1.90 6.21 -21.08
C LYS A 233 1.51 7.39 -20.18
N LEU A 234 1.77 7.34 -18.88
CA LEU A 234 1.51 8.45 -17.95
C LEU A 234 2.29 9.73 -18.31
N LYS A 235 3.52 9.61 -18.84
CA LYS A 235 4.29 10.77 -19.35
C LYS A 235 3.58 11.53 -20.46
N ASN A 236 2.62 10.89 -21.15
CA ASN A 236 1.86 11.48 -22.24
C ASN A 236 0.45 11.94 -21.82
N ILE A 237 0.11 11.85 -20.53
CA ILE A 237 -1.15 12.32 -19.96
C ILE A 237 -0.92 13.68 -19.29
N ASP A 238 -1.76 14.67 -19.63
CA ASP A 238 -1.66 16.05 -19.11
C ASP A 238 -2.07 16.16 -17.62
N GLU A 239 -2.89 15.22 -17.14
CA GLU A 239 -3.32 15.20 -15.75
C GLU A 239 -2.15 14.81 -14.82
N PRO A 240 -1.82 15.65 -13.83
CA PRO A 240 -0.72 15.36 -12.93
C PRO A 240 -1.06 14.13 -12.09
N THR A 241 -0.16 13.16 -12.06
CA THR A 241 -0.33 11.86 -11.43
C THR A 241 0.91 11.51 -10.64
N LEU A 242 0.73 11.18 -9.36
CA LEU A 242 1.74 10.60 -8.48
C LEU A 242 1.48 9.10 -8.36
N VAL A 243 2.52 8.30 -8.61
CA VAL A 243 2.51 6.85 -8.49
C VAL A 243 3.38 6.46 -7.30
N PHE A 244 2.81 5.71 -6.37
CA PHE A 244 3.55 4.99 -5.33
C PHE A 244 3.52 3.50 -5.66
N PHE A 245 4.69 2.91 -5.89
CA PHE A 245 4.83 1.48 -6.16
C PHE A 245 5.65 0.82 -5.06
N VAL A 246 5.14 -0.29 -4.53
CA VAL A 246 5.83 -1.07 -3.52
C VAL A 246 5.36 -2.53 -3.53
N GLY A 247 6.23 -3.45 -3.12
CA GLY A 247 5.83 -4.82 -2.82
C GLY A 247 5.15 -4.95 -1.46
N ASP A 248 4.19 -5.87 -1.32
CA ASP A 248 3.53 -6.10 -0.02
C ASP A 248 4.38 -6.94 0.95
N HIS A 249 5.15 -7.91 0.43
CA HIS A 249 6.08 -8.76 1.19
C HIS A 249 7.00 -9.60 0.28
N PHE A 250 8.10 -10.14 0.83
CA PHE A 250 8.88 -11.18 0.16
C PHE A 250 8.04 -12.46 -0.08
N PRO A 251 8.23 -13.18 -1.20
CA PRO A 251 7.41 -14.32 -1.59
C PRO A 251 7.64 -15.57 -0.71
N SER A 252 6.62 -16.41 -0.56
CA SER A 252 6.82 -17.78 -0.06
C SER A 252 7.42 -18.67 -1.15
N LEU A 253 8.68 -19.08 -0.99
CA LEU A 253 9.36 -20.03 -1.88
C LEU A 253 9.55 -21.35 -1.14
N ARG A 254 8.96 -22.44 -1.64
CA ARG A 254 8.85 -23.71 -0.91
C ARG A 254 9.92 -24.72 -1.34
N GLY A 255 10.17 -25.71 -0.48
CA GLY A 255 11.01 -26.88 -0.78
C GLY A 255 12.33 -26.93 -0.01
N GLU A 256 12.94 -28.13 0.05
CA GLU A 256 14.25 -28.37 0.68
C GLU A 256 15.40 -27.59 -0.01
N THR A 257 15.16 -27.10 -1.23
CA THR A 257 16.07 -26.30 -2.06
C THR A 257 15.61 -24.84 -2.23
N SER A 258 14.69 -24.36 -1.39
CA SER A 258 14.24 -22.96 -1.43
C SER A 258 15.45 -22.01 -1.38
N VAL A 259 15.39 -20.89 -2.11
CA VAL A 259 16.48 -19.88 -2.11
C VAL A 259 16.83 -19.44 -0.69
N TYR A 260 15.85 -19.41 0.23
CA TYR A 260 16.05 -19.02 1.62
C TYR A 260 16.99 -19.96 2.38
N SER A 261 17.11 -21.24 2.00
CA SER A 261 18.07 -22.16 2.62
C SER A 261 19.53 -21.86 2.24
N GLN A 262 19.74 -21.02 1.22
CA GLN A 262 21.06 -20.58 0.76
C GLN A 262 21.50 -19.27 1.43
N LEU A 263 20.61 -18.62 2.18
CA LEU A 263 20.81 -17.27 2.73
C LEU A 263 21.29 -17.23 4.19
N ASP A 264 21.46 -18.40 4.82
CA ASP A 264 21.85 -18.53 6.24
C ASP A 264 21.03 -17.62 7.18
N LEU A 265 19.72 -17.54 6.93
CA LEU A 265 18.80 -16.71 7.70
C LEU A 265 18.58 -17.29 9.11
N THR A 266 18.63 -16.40 10.09
CA THR A 266 18.49 -16.62 11.53
C THR A 266 17.58 -15.54 12.09
N GLY A 267 17.17 -15.66 13.36
CA GLY A 267 16.42 -14.60 14.03
C GLY A 267 17.17 -13.26 14.11
N ASP A 268 18.50 -13.26 13.96
CA ASP A 268 19.32 -12.05 14.11
C ASP A 268 19.50 -11.28 12.79
N ASN A 269 19.24 -11.89 11.63
CA ASN A 269 19.45 -11.29 10.30
C ASN A 269 18.24 -11.42 9.36
N CYS A 270 17.10 -11.93 9.82
CA CYS A 270 15.90 -12.06 9.01
C CYS A 270 15.08 -10.78 8.87
N SER A 271 15.46 -9.68 9.52
CA SER A 271 14.75 -8.38 9.43
C SER A 271 14.68 -7.85 8.00
N ILE A 272 15.70 -8.12 7.18
CA ILE A 272 15.76 -7.76 5.76
C ILE A 272 14.60 -8.33 4.92
N LEU A 273 13.93 -9.40 5.37
CA LEU A 273 12.73 -9.95 4.71
C LEU A 273 11.50 -9.05 4.82
N TYR A 274 11.55 -8.04 5.69
CA TYR A 274 10.51 -7.03 5.88
C TYR A 274 10.88 -5.69 5.22
N GLU A 275 12.06 -5.58 4.61
CA GLU A 275 12.48 -4.37 3.88
C GLU A 275 12.00 -4.45 2.44
N GLN A 276 11.13 -3.54 2.03
CA GLN A 276 10.70 -3.43 0.64
C GLN A 276 11.19 -2.13 0.04
N LYS A 277 11.90 -2.26 -1.09
CA LYS A 277 12.17 -1.10 -1.93
C LYS A 277 10.87 -0.60 -2.53
N TYR A 278 10.69 0.72 -2.50
CA TYR A 278 9.59 1.40 -3.16
C TYR A 278 10.13 2.49 -4.07
N PHE A 279 9.27 3.01 -4.94
CA PHE A 279 9.49 4.32 -5.53
C PHE A 279 8.22 5.17 -5.50
N LEU A 280 8.44 6.48 -5.53
CA LEU A 280 7.48 7.53 -5.82
C LEU A 280 7.88 8.14 -7.15
N TRP A 281 6.97 8.16 -8.12
CA TRP A 281 7.22 8.69 -9.46
C TRP A 281 6.07 9.59 -9.86
N SER A 282 6.34 10.63 -10.64
CA SER A 282 5.28 11.51 -11.14
C SER A 282 5.52 11.97 -12.56
N ASN A 283 4.44 12.28 -13.28
CA ASN A 283 4.49 12.89 -14.61
C ASN A 283 4.53 14.44 -14.57
N TYR A 284 4.85 15.00 -13.40
CA TYR A 284 5.00 16.43 -13.15
C TYR A 284 6.21 16.67 -12.22
N ASP A 285 6.62 17.91 -12.02
CA ASP A 285 7.75 18.24 -11.13
C ASP A 285 7.32 18.21 -9.65
N ALA A 286 7.12 17.01 -9.09
CA ALA A 286 6.80 16.83 -7.68
C ALA A 286 8.00 17.15 -6.76
N ASP A 287 7.73 17.71 -5.58
CA ASP A 287 8.74 17.87 -4.54
C ASP A 287 8.82 16.61 -3.68
N TYR A 288 9.98 15.93 -3.74
CA TYR A 288 10.28 14.75 -2.95
C TYR A 288 11.10 15.06 -1.69
N SER A 289 11.28 16.34 -1.33
CA SER A 289 12.13 16.76 -0.20
C SER A 289 11.61 16.27 1.17
N SER A 290 10.32 15.94 1.26
CA SER A 290 9.67 15.40 2.45
C SER A 290 9.78 13.88 2.59
N VAL A 291 10.33 13.18 1.59
CA VAL A 291 10.50 11.72 1.64
C VAL A 291 11.61 11.36 2.65
N PRO A 292 11.36 10.44 3.60
CA PRO A 292 12.39 10.03 4.55
C PRO A 292 13.64 9.46 3.88
N GLU A 293 14.83 9.90 4.31
CA GLU A 293 16.11 9.37 3.79
C GLU A 293 16.42 7.94 4.28
N ASN A 294 15.89 7.55 5.44
CA ASN A 294 16.06 6.22 6.03
C ASN A 294 14.77 5.41 5.92
N GLU A 295 14.86 4.13 6.24
CA GLU A 295 13.72 3.23 6.27
C GLU A 295 12.60 3.74 7.19
N VAL A 296 11.35 3.54 6.73
CA VAL A 296 10.15 3.98 7.43
C VAL A 296 9.12 2.87 7.43
N SER A 297 8.32 2.73 8.50
CA SER A 297 7.25 1.75 8.54
C SER A 297 6.22 1.97 7.45
N PHE A 298 5.72 0.86 6.89
CA PHE A 298 4.81 0.84 5.74
C PHE A 298 3.56 1.70 5.94
N PHE A 299 2.98 1.68 7.16
CA PHE A 299 1.83 2.51 7.50
C PHE A 299 2.09 4.03 7.47
N TYR A 300 3.33 4.49 7.37
CA TYR A 300 3.62 5.92 7.23
C TYR A 300 3.64 6.42 5.77
N MET A 301 3.74 5.52 4.79
CA MET A 301 3.80 5.89 3.36
C MET A 301 2.60 6.74 2.89
N PRO A 302 1.36 6.53 3.39
CA PRO A 302 0.25 7.45 3.15
C PRO A 302 0.54 8.92 3.49
N TYR A 303 1.22 9.18 4.60
CA TYR A 303 1.54 10.54 5.04
C TYR A 303 2.71 11.12 4.25
N VAL A 304 3.64 10.28 3.79
CA VAL A 304 4.66 10.69 2.81
C VAL A 304 4.00 11.19 1.54
N ILE A 305 3.00 10.45 1.03
CA ILE A 305 2.21 10.86 -0.14
C ILE A 305 1.48 12.18 0.13
N PHE A 306 0.83 12.34 1.29
CA PHE A 306 0.14 13.58 1.66
C PHE A 306 1.07 14.81 1.65
N ASN A 307 2.30 14.68 2.16
CA ASN A 307 3.28 15.76 2.10
C ASN A 307 3.67 16.11 0.66
N ILE A 308 3.86 15.12 -0.23
CA ILE A 308 4.25 15.37 -1.63
C ILE A 308 3.15 16.10 -2.39
N ILE A 309 1.89 15.71 -2.18
CA ILE A 309 0.75 16.35 -2.83
C ILE A 309 0.28 17.61 -2.09
N ASP A 310 0.92 17.97 -0.97
CA ASP A 310 0.57 19.12 -0.12
C ASP A 310 -0.92 19.08 0.32
N ALA A 311 -1.37 17.91 0.79
CA ALA A 311 -2.75 17.71 1.22
C ALA A 311 -3.03 18.39 2.57
N PRO A 312 -4.24 18.95 2.80
CA PRO A 312 -4.61 19.52 4.09
C PRO A 312 -4.53 18.52 5.25
N HIS A 313 -3.98 18.95 6.38
CA HIS A 313 -3.88 18.12 7.58
C HIS A 313 -5.04 18.38 8.56
N ASP A 314 -5.49 17.30 9.20
CA ASP A 314 -6.20 17.38 10.48
C ASP A 314 -5.23 17.05 11.62
N ALA A 315 -5.70 17.16 12.87
CA ALA A 315 -4.87 16.89 14.04
C ALA A 315 -4.34 15.44 14.09
N PHE A 316 -5.06 14.49 13.49
CA PHE A 316 -4.65 13.10 13.44
C PHE A 316 -3.53 12.89 12.42
N ILE A 317 -3.67 13.43 11.21
CA ILE A 317 -2.63 13.40 10.17
C ILE A 317 -1.34 14.01 10.73
N GLU A 318 -1.43 15.19 11.33
CA GLU A 318 -0.28 15.89 11.92
C GLU A 318 0.36 15.07 13.05
N LYS A 319 -0.45 14.46 13.92
CA LYS A 319 0.04 13.56 14.97
C LYS A 319 0.79 12.35 14.41
N MET A 320 0.29 11.76 13.33
CA MET A 320 0.93 10.62 12.67
C MET A 320 2.23 11.02 11.96
N MET A 321 2.29 12.20 11.36
CA MET A 321 3.53 12.77 10.80
C MET A 321 4.57 13.06 11.88
N ASN A 322 4.15 13.52 13.06
CA ASN A 322 5.06 13.71 14.20
C ASN A 322 5.59 12.37 14.71
N PHE A 323 4.75 11.33 14.78
CA PHE A 323 5.24 9.98 15.08
C PHE A 323 6.23 9.47 14.03
N MET A 324 6.01 9.72 12.74
CA MET A 324 6.97 9.33 11.70
C MET A 324 8.35 9.94 11.92
N LYS A 325 8.42 11.19 12.42
CA LYS A 325 9.69 11.87 12.72
C LYS A 325 10.38 11.31 13.97
N GLU A 326 9.61 10.97 15.01
CA GLU A 326 10.15 10.52 16.31
C GLU A 326 10.36 9.00 16.40
N LEU A 327 9.56 8.23 15.66
CA LEU A 327 9.49 6.79 15.64
C LEU A 327 9.26 6.31 14.19
N PRO A 328 10.25 6.48 13.28
CA PRO A 328 10.10 6.15 11.86
C PRO A 328 9.82 4.67 11.62
N VAL A 329 10.31 3.79 12.50
CA VAL A 329 10.12 2.34 12.42
C VAL A 329 9.40 1.83 13.66
N TYR A 330 8.21 1.26 13.46
CA TYR A 330 7.40 0.61 14.49
C TYR A 330 6.88 -0.75 14.02
N SER A 331 7.76 -1.76 14.05
CA SER A 331 7.43 -3.15 13.68
C SER A 331 8.12 -4.13 14.63
N SER A 332 7.35 -5.05 15.24
CA SER A 332 7.91 -6.08 16.13
C SER A 332 8.66 -7.17 15.36
N ASP A 333 8.29 -7.39 14.11
CA ASP A 333 8.87 -8.42 13.25
C ASP A 333 10.20 -7.96 12.64
N TYR A 334 10.35 -6.65 12.43
CA TYR A 334 11.59 -6.03 11.96
C TYR A 334 12.56 -5.70 13.10
N ASP A 335 12.07 -5.01 14.13
CA ASP A 335 12.86 -4.64 15.31
C ASP A 335 12.06 -4.84 16.60
N SER A 336 12.28 -5.98 17.23
CA SER A 336 11.64 -6.35 18.50
C SER A 336 12.09 -5.49 19.69
N THR A 337 13.14 -4.67 19.55
CA THR A 337 13.64 -3.81 20.62
C THR A 337 12.86 -2.50 20.73
N VAL A 338 12.12 -2.11 19.68
CA VAL A 338 11.29 -0.91 19.67
C VAL A 338 10.18 -1.04 20.74
N PRO A 339 10.13 -0.14 21.73
CA PRO A 339 9.14 -0.22 22.80
C PRO A 339 7.72 -0.03 22.25
N ASN A 340 6.74 -0.59 22.97
CA ASN A 340 5.34 -0.38 22.64
C ASN A 340 4.96 1.10 22.79
N ASN A 341 4.24 1.64 21.81
CA ASN A 341 3.73 3.01 21.86
C ASN A 341 2.23 2.98 22.19
N GLU A 342 1.87 3.43 23.41
CA GLU A 342 0.46 3.39 23.85
C GLU A 342 -0.44 4.33 23.04
N GLU A 343 0.05 5.52 22.69
CA GLU A 343 -0.72 6.51 21.93
C GLU A 343 -1.06 5.99 20.54
N LEU A 344 -0.08 5.44 19.81
CA LEU A 344 -0.32 4.80 18.51
C LEU A 344 -1.32 3.65 18.63
N ASN A 345 -1.20 2.80 19.66
CA ASN A 345 -2.14 1.69 19.85
C ASN A 345 -3.57 2.19 20.12
N VAL A 346 -3.72 3.26 20.91
CA VAL A 346 -5.03 3.87 21.19
C VAL A 346 -5.62 4.49 19.93
N LEU A 347 -4.82 5.20 19.14
CA LEU A 347 -5.27 5.77 17.86
C LEU A 347 -5.63 4.69 16.84
N THR A 348 -4.87 3.60 16.77
CA THR A 348 -5.22 2.45 15.92
C THR A 348 -6.56 1.85 16.36
N TYR A 349 -6.75 1.61 17.66
CA TYR A 349 -7.99 1.06 18.19
C TYR A 349 -9.18 1.99 17.92
N ASP A 350 -9.05 3.28 18.25
CA ASP A 350 -10.09 4.30 18.08
C ASP A 350 -10.65 4.31 16.66
N ARG A 351 -9.74 4.33 15.67
CA ARG A 351 -10.08 4.44 14.26
C ARG A 351 -10.83 3.25 13.73
N VAL A 352 -10.39 2.04 14.10
CA VAL A 352 -10.78 0.83 13.37
C VAL A 352 -11.65 -0.15 14.15
N ILE A 353 -11.74 0.01 15.48
CA ILE A 353 -12.54 -0.83 16.38
C ILE A 353 -13.45 0.02 17.27
N GLY A 354 -12.94 1.13 17.79
CA GLY A 354 -13.62 2.01 18.74
C GLY A 354 -14.68 2.91 18.11
N ASP A 355 -14.83 4.10 18.67
CA ASP A 355 -15.94 5.03 18.44
C ASP A 355 -15.58 6.21 17.54
N VAL A 356 -14.34 6.25 17.03
CA VAL A 356 -13.76 7.35 16.23
C VAL A 356 -13.88 8.69 16.94
N MET A 357 -13.21 8.79 18.09
CA MET A 357 -13.10 10.02 18.88
C MET A 357 -12.06 10.99 18.29
N SER A 358 -11.06 10.47 17.58
CA SER A 358 -10.02 11.31 16.95
C SER A 358 -10.55 12.04 15.70
N PRO A 359 -10.05 13.25 15.38
CA PRO A 359 -10.55 14.06 14.24
C PRO A 359 -10.42 13.33 12.91
N CYS A 360 -11.52 13.12 12.18
CA CYS A 360 -11.52 12.28 10.98
C CYS A 360 -12.34 12.90 9.82
N PRO A 361 -12.26 12.35 8.59
CA PRO A 361 -12.90 12.93 7.42
C PRO A 361 -14.38 12.53 7.27
N ILE A 362 -14.88 11.63 8.12
CA ILE A 362 -16.27 11.17 8.07
C ILE A 362 -17.16 12.20 8.80
N PRO A 363 -18.27 12.65 8.19
CA PRO A 363 -19.22 13.54 8.86
C PRO A 363 -19.79 12.94 10.16
N GLU A 364 -19.96 13.77 11.18
CA GLU A 364 -20.42 13.36 12.52
C GLU A 364 -21.79 12.67 12.50
N ASP A 365 -22.71 13.13 11.64
CA ASP A 365 -24.04 12.53 11.47
C ASP A 365 -23.99 11.10 10.91
N VAL A 366 -22.99 10.80 10.07
CA VAL A 366 -22.75 9.44 9.57
C VAL A 366 -22.17 8.54 10.66
N LEU A 367 -21.26 9.07 11.47
CA LEU A 367 -20.72 8.34 12.63
C LEU A 367 -21.79 8.05 13.69
N GLU A 368 -22.66 9.01 14.00
CA GLU A 368 -23.74 8.83 14.98
C GLU A 368 -24.75 7.76 14.53
N THR A 369 -25.19 7.78 13.27
CA THR A 369 -26.12 6.79 12.72
C THR A 369 -25.53 5.37 12.68
N SER A 370 -24.21 5.25 12.58
CA SER A 370 -23.52 3.96 12.66
C SER A 370 -23.46 3.35 14.06
N LYS A 371 -23.64 4.16 15.13
CA LYS A 371 -23.65 3.71 16.53
C LYS A 371 -25.02 3.19 16.99
N GLU A 372 -26.09 3.54 16.27
CA GLU A 372 -27.47 3.18 16.61
C GLU A 372 -27.96 1.87 15.95
N ASN A 373 -27.20 1.34 14.99
CA ASN A 373 -27.47 0.07 14.29
C ASN A 373 -26.49 -1.02 14.74
#